data_AF-A0A955Q3F5-F1
#
_entry.id   AF-A0A955Q3F5-F1
#
_cell.length_a   1.000
_cell.length_b   1.000
_cell.length_c   1.000
_cell.angle_alpha   90.00
_cell.angle_beta   90.00
_cell.angle_gamma   90.00
#
_symmetry.space_group_name_H-M   'P 1'
#
loop_
_entity.id
_entity.type
_entity.pdbx_description
1 polymer ?
#
loop_
_entity_poly.entity_id
_entity_poly.type
_entity_poly.pdbx_seq_one_letter_code
_entity_poly.pdbx_strand_id
1 'polypeptide(L)'
;MEFFAISGLLNGLAACGLASFVYFRAPKDPRHWTFGLFGIATALWSFGYFAWQVADSEFFALLNLRILMAGAIFIPITFLHHVLYLLGKENVYSATIKWNYFVGGIFLLADFTPFFIQGVRQISVFPFWGVPGLVFHFCLIWWVGLVVFAHLLLIQAYAKERGLRRRQFLYLLIGSGIGYIGGASS
;
A
#
# COMPACT_ATOMS: atom_id res chain seq x y z
N MET A 1 10.28 13.96 14.66
CA MET A 1 8.84 13.78 14.43
C MET A 1 8.34 14.64 13.29
N GLU A 2 8.62 15.95 13.28
CA GLU A 2 8.18 16.85 12.18
C GLU A 2 8.60 16.40 10.79
N PHE A 3 9.85 15.94 10.60
CA PHE A 3 10.31 15.41 9.31
C PHE A 3 9.47 14.21 8.82
N PHE A 4 9.17 13.26 9.70
CA PHE A 4 8.38 12.07 9.39
C PHE A 4 6.91 12.43 9.10
N ALA A 5 6.35 13.36 9.86
CA ALA A 5 5.01 13.88 9.59
C ALA A 5 4.94 14.54 8.20
N ILE A 6 5.86 15.47 7.92
CA ILE A 6 5.91 16.20 6.64
C ILE A 6 6.12 15.23 5.48
N SER A 7 6.97 14.22 5.62
CA SER A 7 7.18 13.22 4.56
C SER A 7 5.90 12.43 4.27
N GLY A 8 5.15 12.02 5.29
CA GLY A 8 3.84 11.40 5.14
C GLY A 8 2.84 12.30 4.40
N LEU A 9 2.74 13.58 4.78
CA LEU A 9 1.84 14.54 4.14
C LEU A 9 2.18 14.75 2.66
N LEU A 10 3.46 15.00 2.35
CA LEU A 10 3.92 15.21 0.98
C LEU A 10 3.70 13.96 0.12
N ASN A 11 3.94 12.76 0.68
CA ASN A 11 3.68 11.51 -0.01
C ASN A 11 2.19 11.31 -0.31
N GLY A 12 1.31 11.63 0.64
CA GLY A 12 -0.14 11.57 0.45
C GLY A 12 -0.62 12.52 -0.64
N LEU A 13 -0.14 13.76 -0.65
CA LEU A 13 -0.46 14.74 -1.69
C LEU A 13 0.07 14.31 -3.07
N ALA A 14 1.30 13.81 -3.14
CA ALA A 14 1.88 13.29 -4.37
C ALA A 14 1.10 12.08 -4.91
N ALA A 15 0.72 11.14 -4.04
CA ALA A 15 -0.10 9.99 -4.38
C ALA A 15 -1.47 10.42 -4.92
N CYS A 16 -2.16 11.33 -4.23
CA CYS A 16 -3.44 11.90 -4.69
C CYS A 16 -3.32 12.58 -6.05
N GLY A 17 -2.30 13.43 -6.23
CA GLY A 17 -2.07 14.17 -7.48
C GLY A 17 -1.79 13.22 -8.65
N LEU A 18 -0.88 12.26 -8.47
CA LEU A 18 -0.53 11.31 -9.52
C LEU A 18 -1.69 10.35 -9.83
N ALA A 19 -2.37 9.83 -8.81
CA ALA A 19 -3.52 8.96 -8.98
C ALA A 19 -4.67 9.65 -9.70
N SER A 20 -4.97 10.90 -9.33
CA SER A 20 -5.98 11.72 -10.00
C SER A 20 -5.60 11.98 -11.45
N PHE A 21 -4.36 12.39 -11.70
CA PHE A 21 -3.86 12.66 -13.06
C PHE A 21 -3.99 11.44 -13.97
N VAL A 22 -3.61 10.25 -13.48
CA VAL A 22 -3.74 9.01 -14.25
C VAL A 22 -5.21 8.63 -14.40
N TYR A 23 -5.99 8.57 -13.32
CA TYR A 23 -7.39 8.17 -13.36
C TYR A 23 -8.22 9.01 -14.34
N PHE A 24 -8.11 10.35 -14.26
CA PHE A 24 -8.92 11.25 -15.07
C PHE A 24 -8.55 11.26 -16.56
N ARG A 25 -7.40 10.71 -16.96
CA ARG A 25 -7.07 10.56 -18.39
C ARG A 25 -7.96 9.56 -19.11
N ALA A 26 -8.33 8.46 -18.45
CA ALA A 26 -9.21 7.45 -19.04
C ALA A 26 -9.95 6.66 -17.94
N PRO A 27 -10.98 7.24 -17.28
CA PRO A 27 -11.64 6.61 -16.13
C PRO A 27 -12.27 5.24 -16.41
N LYS A 28 -12.66 4.98 -17.66
CA LYS A 28 -13.25 3.70 -18.09
C LYS A 28 -12.21 2.62 -18.39
N ASP A 29 -10.93 2.99 -18.52
CA ASP A 29 -9.86 2.04 -18.80
C ASP A 29 -9.38 1.39 -17.50
N PRO A 30 -9.42 0.05 -17.39
CA PRO A 30 -8.96 -0.66 -16.20
C PRO A 30 -7.56 -0.34 -15.72
N ARG A 31 -6.65 -0.02 -16.64
CA ARG A 31 -5.27 0.34 -16.28
C ARG A 31 -5.21 1.65 -15.51
N HIS A 32 -6.16 2.56 -15.72
CA HIS A 32 -6.17 3.87 -15.07
C HIS A 32 -6.91 3.84 -13.73
N TRP A 33 -8.07 3.15 -13.64
CA TRP A 33 -8.79 3.07 -12.36
C TRP A 33 -8.12 2.14 -11.34
N THR A 34 -7.49 1.04 -11.77
CA THR A 34 -6.70 0.21 -10.85
C THR A 34 -5.50 0.96 -10.28
N PHE A 35 -4.85 1.81 -11.09
CA PHE A 35 -3.82 2.73 -10.61
C PHE A 35 -4.39 3.74 -9.63
N GLY A 36 -5.59 4.26 -9.90
CA GLY A 36 -6.32 5.13 -8.97
C GLY A 36 -6.54 4.48 -7.60
N LEU A 37 -6.96 3.20 -7.56
CA LEU A 37 -7.11 2.45 -6.30
C LEU A 37 -5.80 2.30 -5.54
N PHE A 38 -4.71 2.00 -6.25
CA PHE A 38 -3.37 1.93 -5.65
C PHE A 38 -2.96 3.27 -5.04
N GLY A 39 -3.23 4.36 -5.76
CA GLY A 39 -3.00 5.71 -5.27
C GLY A 39 -3.83 6.07 -4.03
N ILE A 40 -5.12 5.71 -4.01
CA ILE A 40 -5.99 5.94 -2.85
C ILE A 40 -5.48 5.17 -1.63
N ALA A 41 -5.11 3.90 -1.78
CA ALA A 41 -4.55 3.11 -0.68
C ALA A 41 -3.24 3.72 -0.16
N THR A 42 -2.38 4.18 -1.07
CA THR A 42 -1.13 4.85 -0.73
C THR A 42 -1.37 6.19 -0.02
N ALA A 43 -2.36 6.96 -0.46
CA ALA A 43 -2.74 8.22 0.19
C ALA A 43 -3.33 7.98 1.59
N LEU A 44 -4.18 6.97 1.75
CA LEU A 44 -4.76 6.59 3.04
C LEU A 44 -3.68 6.22 4.04
N TRP A 45 -2.72 5.39 3.62
CA TRP A 45 -1.54 5.06 4.42
C TRP A 45 -0.75 6.32 4.82
N SER A 46 -0.49 7.20 3.84
CA SER A 46 0.33 8.40 4.02
C SER A 46 -0.31 9.45 4.96
N PHE A 47 -1.61 9.69 4.81
CA PHE A 47 -2.35 10.60 5.69
C PHE A 47 -2.52 10.02 7.09
N GLY A 48 -2.76 8.71 7.20
CA GLY A 48 -2.74 8.01 8.48
C GLY A 48 -1.37 8.13 9.17
N TYR A 49 -0.27 8.01 8.42
CA TYR A 49 1.10 8.16 8.93
C TYR A 49 1.34 9.57 9.47
N PHE A 50 0.99 10.59 8.68
CA PHE A 50 1.08 11.98 9.11
C PHE A 50 0.29 12.23 10.40
N ALA A 51 -0.98 11.85 10.41
CA ALA A 51 -1.88 12.08 11.54
C ALA A 51 -1.46 11.32 12.79
N TRP A 52 -0.90 10.11 12.64
CA TRP A 52 -0.31 9.33 13.72
C TRP A 52 0.93 10.03 14.32
N GLN A 53 1.82 10.58 13.49
CA GLN A 53 3.04 11.25 13.94
C GLN A 53 2.80 12.57 14.68
N VAL A 54 1.67 13.25 14.43
CA VAL A 54 1.30 14.51 15.08
C VAL A 54 0.24 14.34 16.18
N ALA A 55 -0.17 13.10 16.46
CA ALA A 55 -1.18 12.83 17.48
C ALA A 55 -0.71 13.26 18.88
N ASP A 56 -1.62 13.83 19.65
CA ASP A 56 -1.41 14.35 21.01
C ASP A 56 -1.99 13.43 22.10
N SER A 57 -2.72 12.39 21.71
CA SER A 57 -3.32 11.41 22.61
C SER A 57 -3.24 10.00 22.06
N GLU A 58 -3.22 9.03 22.98
CA GLU A 58 -3.22 7.61 22.66
C GLU A 58 -4.42 7.21 21.78
N PHE A 59 -5.60 7.78 22.06
CA PHE A 59 -6.81 7.50 21.28
C PHE A 59 -6.66 7.92 19.82
N PHE A 60 -6.24 9.16 19.55
CA PHE A 60 -6.04 9.64 18.18
C PHE A 60 -4.88 8.93 17.50
N ALA A 61 -3.80 8.62 18.22
CA ALA A 61 -2.69 7.86 17.66
C ALA A 61 -3.13 6.47 17.21
N LEU A 62 -3.84 5.72 18.05
CA LEU A 62 -4.33 4.38 17.73
C LEU A 62 -5.32 4.39 16.56
N LEU A 63 -6.24 5.36 16.52
CA LEU A 63 -7.18 5.52 15.42
C LEU A 63 -6.45 5.76 14.09
N ASN A 64 -5.49 6.68 14.07
CA ASN A 64 -4.73 6.98 12.85
C ASN A 64 -3.79 5.84 12.44
N LEU A 65 -3.27 5.08 13.39
CA LEU A 65 -2.47 3.88 13.11
C LEU A 65 -3.32 2.80 12.43
N ARG A 66 -4.58 2.62 12.85
CA ARG A 66 -5.54 1.73 12.16
C ARG A 66 -5.88 2.23 10.75
N ILE A 67 -6.13 3.52 10.59
CA ILE A 67 -6.35 4.12 9.25
C ILE A 67 -5.14 3.89 8.34
N LEU A 68 -3.93 4.10 8.88
CA LEU A 68 -2.69 3.80 8.20
C LEU A 68 -2.61 2.33 7.79
N MET A 69 -2.91 1.41 8.70
CA MET A 69 -2.82 -0.03 8.45
C MET A 69 -3.87 -0.49 7.44
N ALA A 70 -5.07 0.07 7.45
CA ALA A 70 -6.06 -0.13 6.39
C ALA A 70 -5.46 0.22 5.02
N GLY A 71 -4.78 1.37 4.90
CA GLY A 71 -4.01 1.73 3.71
C GLY A 71 -2.94 0.67 3.37
N ALA A 72 -2.10 0.30 4.33
CA ALA A 72 -1.03 -0.68 4.17
C ALA A 72 -1.52 -2.04 3.66
N ILE A 73 -2.67 -2.51 4.15
CA ILE A 73 -3.30 -3.79 3.75
C ILE A 73 -3.70 -3.75 2.27
N PHE A 74 -4.28 -2.63 1.80
CA PHE A 74 -4.78 -2.53 0.43
C PHE A 74 -3.73 -2.15 -0.62
N ILE A 75 -2.61 -1.52 -0.23
CA ILE A 75 -1.51 -1.15 -1.14
C ILE A 75 -1.04 -2.35 -2.00
N PRO A 76 -0.63 -3.51 -1.46
CA PRO A 76 -0.14 -4.61 -2.28
C PRO A 76 -1.23 -5.29 -3.10
N ILE A 77 -2.48 -5.35 -2.60
CA ILE A 77 -3.61 -5.92 -3.33
C ILE A 77 -3.89 -5.08 -4.58
N THR A 78 -4.04 -3.77 -4.39
CA THR A 78 -4.35 -2.82 -5.46
C THR A 78 -3.18 -2.68 -6.43
N PHE A 79 -1.94 -2.76 -5.95
CA PHE A 79 -0.76 -2.82 -6.80
C PHE A 79 -0.73 -4.08 -7.67
N LEU A 80 -0.93 -5.26 -7.09
CA LEU A 80 -0.99 -6.51 -7.86
C LEU A 80 -2.13 -6.46 -8.87
N HIS A 81 -3.31 -5.96 -8.46
CA HIS A 81 -4.46 -5.78 -9.34
C HIS A 81 -4.11 -4.89 -10.54
N HIS A 82 -3.44 -3.75 -10.30
CA HIS A 82 -2.96 -2.88 -11.36
C HIS A 82 -1.95 -3.56 -12.28
N VAL A 83 -0.96 -4.25 -11.72
CA VAL A 83 0.06 -5.00 -12.49
C VAL A 83 -0.60 -6.04 -13.39
N LEU A 84 -1.59 -6.79 -12.89
CA LEU A 84 -2.28 -7.81 -13.68
C LEU A 84 -3.02 -7.21 -14.89
N TYR A 85 -3.74 -6.09 -14.72
CA TYR A 85 -4.37 -5.39 -15.83
C TYR A 85 -3.35 -4.75 -16.78
N LEU A 86 -2.25 -4.23 -16.27
CA LEU A 86 -1.20 -3.67 -17.10
C LEU A 86 -0.54 -4.73 -18.00
N LEU A 87 -0.44 -5.96 -17.49
CA LEU A 87 0.11 -7.12 -18.21
C LEU A 87 -0.92 -7.90 -19.04
N GLY A 88 -2.21 -7.53 -18.99
CA GLY A 88 -3.29 -8.26 -19.68
C GLY A 88 -3.52 -9.67 -19.13
N LYS A 89 -3.30 -9.87 -17.82
CA LYS A 89 -3.36 -11.15 -17.12
C LYS A 89 -4.54 -11.26 -16.15
N GLU A 90 -5.42 -10.27 -16.10
CA GLU A 90 -6.55 -10.17 -15.17
C GLU A 90 -7.50 -11.36 -15.26
N ASN A 91 -7.76 -11.91 -16.45
CA ASN A 91 -8.68 -13.03 -16.63
C ASN A 91 -8.12 -14.31 -16.02
N VAL A 92 -6.83 -14.57 -16.25
CA VAL A 92 -6.09 -15.73 -15.73
C VAL A 92 -6.00 -15.68 -14.21
N TYR A 93 -5.83 -14.50 -13.63
CA TYR A 93 -5.66 -14.30 -12.18
C TYR A 93 -6.89 -13.70 -11.50
N SER A 94 -8.07 -13.79 -12.11
CA SER A 94 -9.30 -13.18 -11.58
C SER A 94 -9.68 -13.73 -10.21
N ALA A 95 -9.50 -15.03 -9.99
CA ALA A 95 -9.69 -15.66 -8.69
C ALA A 95 -8.67 -15.17 -7.66
N THR A 96 -7.40 -15.02 -8.05
CA THR A 96 -6.34 -14.48 -7.19
C THR A 96 -6.63 -13.06 -6.75
N ILE A 97 -7.14 -12.20 -7.64
CA ILE A 97 -7.55 -10.83 -7.30
C ILE A 97 -8.67 -10.88 -6.26
N LYS A 98 -9.77 -11.60 -6.53
CA LYS A 98 -10.93 -11.70 -5.63
C LYS A 98 -10.55 -12.25 -4.25
N TRP A 99 -9.75 -13.31 -4.23
CA TRP A 99 -9.27 -13.93 -2.99
C TRP A 99 -8.46 -12.94 -2.14
N ASN A 100 -7.56 -12.17 -2.75
CA ASN A 100 -6.75 -11.22 -2.00
C ASN A 100 -7.55 -10.02 -1.48
N TYR A 101 -8.58 -9.56 -2.19
CA TYR A 101 -9.53 -8.59 -1.62
C TYR A 101 -10.33 -9.17 -0.46
N PHE A 102 -10.74 -10.43 -0.54
CA PHE A 102 -11.43 -11.11 0.56
C PHE A 102 -10.52 -11.24 1.80
N VAL A 103 -9.29 -11.73 1.63
CA VAL A 103 -8.29 -11.81 2.71
C VAL A 103 -7.95 -10.43 3.26
N GLY A 104 -7.80 -9.42 2.40
CA GLY A 104 -7.60 -8.03 2.82
C GLY A 104 -8.77 -7.49 3.64
N GLY A 105 -10.00 -7.84 3.29
CA GLY A 105 -11.18 -7.51 4.09
C GLY A 105 -11.15 -8.15 5.48
N ILE A 106 -10.71 -9.40 5.59
CA ILE A 106 -10.53 -10.07 6.90
C ILE A 106 -9.46 -9.33 7.73
N PHE A 107 -8.31 -8.99 7.14
CA PHE A 107 -7.28 -8.23 7.85
C PHE A 107 -7.74 -6.83 8.24
N LEU A 108 -8.52 -6.15 7.40
CA LEU A 108 -9.12 -4.87 7.72
C LEU A 108 -10.07 -4.97 8.93
N LEU A 109 -10.89 -6.02 9.01
CA LEU A 109 -11.74 -6.24 10.18
C LEU A 109 -10.90 -6.56 11.43
N ALA A 110 -9.84 -7.34 11.28
CA ALA A 110 -8.91 -7.64 12.36
C ALA A 110 -8.17 -6.40 12.87
N ASP A 111 -7.87 -5.42 12.00
CA ASP A 111 -7.19 -4.15 12.33
C ASP A 111 -7.90 -3.36 13.43
N PHE A 112 -9.23 -3.47 13.53
CA PHE A 112 -10.02 -2.86 14.60
C PHE A 112 -9.91 -3.59 15.96
N THR A 113 -9.18 -4.70 16.04
CA THR A 113 -9.05 -5.54 17.23
C THR A 113 -7.63 -5.53 17.81
N PRO A 114 -7.47 -5.84 19.10
CA PRO A 114 -6.15 -6.01 19.73
C PRO A 114 -5.30 -7.12 19.09
N PHE A 115 -5.90 -8.04 18.32
CA PHE A 115 -5.18 -9.11 17.65
C PHE A 115 -4.30 -8.60 16.50
N PHE A 116 -4.59 -7.42 15.94
CA PHE A 116 -3.81 -6.82 14.87
C PHE A 116 -2.94 -5.67 15.38
N ILE A 117 -3.53 -4.67 16.04
CA ILE A 117 -2.79 -3.65 16.80
C ILE A 117 -3.26 -3.72 18.25
N GLN A 118 -2.37 -4.16 19.15
CA GLN A 118 -2.69 -4.31 20.58
C GLN A 118 -2.93 -2.96 21.26
N GLY A 119 -2.21 -1.93 20.81
CA GLY A 119 -2.24 -0.58 21.35
C GLY A 119 -1.03 0.21 20.87
N VAL A 120 -0.73 1.30 21.57
CA VAL A 120 0.47 2.11 21.33
C VAL A 120 1.31 2.19 22.60
N ARG A 121 2.62 2.36 22.45
CA ARG A 121 3.55 2.60 23.56
C ARG A 121 4.66 3.54 23.12
N GLN A 122 5.26 4.24 24.07
CA GLN A 122 6.42 5.07 23.77
C GLN A 122 7.64 4.19 23.42
N ILE A 123 8.29 4.47 22.30
CA ILE A 123 9.58 3.88 21.91
C ILE A 123 10.52 5.00 21.44
N SER A 124 11.61 5.20 22.17
CA SER A 124 12.61 6.24 21.86
C SER A 124 11.94 7.62 21.73
N VAL A 125 12.09 8.27 20.57
CA VAL A 125 11.53 9.58 20.24
C VAL A 125 10.05 9.55 19.81
N PHE A 126 9.45 8.36 19.67
CA PHE A 126 8.06 8.21 19.23
C PHE A 126 7.14 7.97 20.44
N PRO A 127 6.20 8.88 20.74
CA PRO A 127 5.32 8.77 21.90
C PRO A 127 4.31 7.63 21.79
N PHE A 128 3.85 7.33 20.56
CA PHE A 128 2.75 6.39 20.33
C PHE A 128 3.10 5.30 19.31
N TRP A 129 4.15 4.52 19.53
CA TRP A 129 4.52 3.42 18.62
C TRP A 129 3.55 2.24 18.69
N GLY A 130 3.05 1.79 17.55
CA GLY A 130 2.11 0.67 17.46
C GLY A 130 2.73 -0.65 17.94
N VAL A 131 2.02 -1.35 18.81
CA VAL A 131 2.40 -2.69 19.27
C VAL A 131 1.69 -3.72 18.39
N PRO A 132 2.42 -4.50 17.58
CA PRO A 132 1.80 -5.48 16.68
C PRO A 132 1.18 -6.63 17.48
N GLY A 133 -0.02 -7.02 17.11
CA GLY A 133 -0.67 -8.23 17.58
C GLY A 133 -0.28 -9.46 16.77
N LEU A 134 -0.74 -10.65 17.19
CA LEU A 134 -0.39 -11.90 16.54
C LEU A 134 -0.83 -11.94 15.06
N VAL A 135 -2.02 -11.42 14.74
CA VAL A 135 -2.58 -11.42 13.37
C VAL A 135 -1.79 -10.52 12.42
N PHE A 136 -1.17 -9.45 12.94
CA PHE A 136 -0.33 -8.57 12.15
C PHE A 136 0.82 -9.32 11.46
N HIS A 137 1.45 -10.29 12.14
CA HIS A 137 2.55 -11.06 11.54
C HIS A 137 2.08 -11.91 10.36
N PHE A 138 0.88 -12.49 10.42
CA PHE A 138 0.29 -13.21 9.29
C PHE A 138 -0.03 -12.27 8.13
N CYS A 139 -0.55 -11.08 8.44
CA CYS A 139 -0.76 -10.03 7.44
C CYS A 139 0.55 -9.60 6.78
N LEU A 140 1.63 -9.45 7.54
CA LEU A 140 2.94 -9.07 7.01
C LEU A 140 3.50 -10.13 6.06
N ILE A 141 3.41 -11.42 6.40
CA ILE A 141 3.86 -12.51 5.52
C ILE A 141 3.06 -12.50 4.21
N TRP A 142 1.74 -12.39 4.30
CA TRP A 142 0.85 -12.30 3.14
C TRP A 142 1.16 -11.07 2.28
N TRP A 143 1.38 -9.92 2.92
CA TRP A 143 1.74 -8.65 2.28
C TRP A 143 3.05 -8.79 1.49
N VAL A 144 4.11 -9.35 2.12
CA VAL A 144 5.40 -9.59 1.45
C VAL A 144 5.23 -10.53 0.27
N GLY A 145 4.43 -11.59 0.43
CA GLY A 145 4.12 -12.53 -0.65
C GLY A 145 3.49 -11.85 -1.86
N LEU A 146 2.55 -10.93 -1.65
CA LEU A 146 1.92 -10.16 -2.74
C LEU A 146 2.89 -9.21 -3.42
N VAL A 147 3.71 -8.50 -2.64
CA VAL A 147 4.71 -7.59 -3.19
C VAL A 147 5.71 -8.36 -4.05
N VAL A 148 6.26 -9.46 -3.53
CA VAL A 148 7.20 -10.32 -4.28
C VAL A 148 6.53 -10.86 -5.55
N PHE A 149 5.30 -11.36 -5.45
CA PHE A 149 4.58 -11.90 -6.60
C PHE A 149 4.38 -10.84 -7.70
N ALA A 150 3.94 -9.63 -7.34
CA ALA A 150 3.77 -8.53 -8.30
C ALA A 150 5.10 -8.13 -8.96
N HIS A 151 6.20 -8.08 -8.20
CA HIS A 151 7.52 -7.76 -8.75
C HIS A 151 8.05 -8.86 -9.66
N LEU A 152 7.84 -10.14 -9.32
CA LEU A 152 8.21 -11.25 -10.21
C LEU A 152 7.47 -11.17 -11.55
N LEU A 153 6.17 -10.82 -11.54
CA LEU A 153 5.40 -10.62 -12.78
C LEU A 153 5.97 -9.48 -13.63
N LEU A 154 6.34 -8.36 -12.99
CA LEU A 154 6.95 -7.21 -13.67
C LEU A 154 8.35 -7.53 -14.20
N ILE A 155 9.18 -8.27 -13.46
CA ILE A 155 10.52 -8.71 -13.91
C ILE A 155 10.39 -9.62 -15.13
N GLN A 156 9.46 -10.58 -15.10
CA GLN A 156 9.19 -11.45 -16.24
C GLN A 156 8.71 -10.66 -17.46
N ALA A 157 7.86 -9.65 -17.26
CA ALA A 157 7.40 -8.78 -18.34
C ALA A 157 8.54 -7.92 -18.92
N TYR A 158 9.36 -7.34 -18.05
CA TYR A 158 10.54 -6.56 -18.42
C TYR A 158 11.54 -7.36 -19.26
N ALA A 159 11.74 -8.65 -18.95
CA ALA A 159 12.63 -9.53 -19.71
C ALA A 159 12.09 -9.86 -21.12
N LYS A 160 10.77 -9.88 -21.30
CA LYS A 160 10.12 -10.26 -22.57
C LYS A 160 9.86 -9.09 -23.50
N GLU A 161 9.56 -7.92 -22.95
CA GLU A 161 9.09 -6.75 -23.68
C GLU A 161 10.25 -5.88 -24.20
N ARG A 162 9.99 -5.03 -25.21
CA ARG A 162 11.00 -4.13 -25.81
C ARG A 162 10.46 -2.71 -25.94
N GLY A 163 11.36 -1.74 -26.21
CA GLY A 163 10.99 -0.34 -26.45
C GLY A 163 10.34 0.34 -25.23
N LEU A 164 9.27 1.12 -25.47
CA LEU A 164 8.60 1.90 -24.43
C LEU A 164 7.99 1.03 -23.32
N ARG A 165 7.40 -0.12 -23.66
CA ARG A 165 6.78 -1.02 -22.66
C ARG A 165 7.80 -1.53 -21.65
N ARG A 166 8.99 -1.92 -22.13
CA ARG A 166 10.09 -2.34 -21.25
C ARG A 166 10.49 -1.24 -20.26
N ARG A 167 10.57 0.01 -20.74
CA ARG A 167 10.89 1.17 -19.87
C ARG A 167 9.79 1.42 -18.84
N GLN A 168 8.52 1.29 -19.22
CA GLN A 168 7.41 1.41 -18.29
C GLN A 168 7.50 0.41 -17.14
N PHE A 169 7.78 -0.87 -17.43
CA PHE A 169 7.95 -1.88 -16.38
C PHE A 169 9.19 -1.64 -15.52
N LEU A 170 10.28 -1.14 -16.11
CA LEU A 170 11.47 -0.76 -15.34
C LEU A 170 11.17 0.37 -14.35
N TYR A 171 10.47 1.42 -14.78
CA TYR A 171 10.09 2.53 -13.91
C TYR A 171 9.15 2.09 -12.79
N LEU A 172 8.19 1.21 -13.10
CA LEU A 172 7.34 0.62 -12.07
C LEU A 172 8.15 -0.20 -11.08
N LEU A 173 9.06 -1.08 -11.53
CA LEU A 173 9.90 -1.89 -10.64
C LEU A 173 10.77 -1.05 -9.71
N ILE A 174 11.43 -0.02 -10.23
CA ILE A 174 12.29 0.86 -9.43
C ILE A 174 11.43 1.67 -8.46
N GLY A 175 10.36 2.31 -8.96
CA GLY A 175 9.49 3.15 -8.15
C GLY A 175 8.80 2.37 -7.03
N SER A 176 8.19 1.22 -7.35
CA SER A 176 7.55 0.36 -6.35
C SER A 176 8.56 -0.27 -5.42
N GLY A 177 9.72 -0.71 -5.92
CA GLY A 177 10.77 -1.29 -5.09
C GLY A 177 11.26 -0.33 -4.01
N ILE A 178 11.59 0.91 -4.40
CA ILE A 178 11.98 1.97 -3.45
C ILE A 178 10.84 2.26 -2.48
N GLY A 179 9.60 2.38 -2.97
CA GLY A 179 8.43 2.66 -2.14
C GLY A 179 8.19 1.58 -1.08
N TYR A 180 8.25 0.30 -1.45
CA TYR A 180 8.03 -0.81 -0.52
C TYR A 180 9.17 -0.98 0.48
N ILE A 181 10.43 -0.77 0.07
CA ILE A 181 11.57 -0.81 0.99
C ILE A 181 11.46 0.32 2.01
N GLY A 182 11.16 1.54 1.57
CA GLY A 182 10.95 2.68 2.47
C GLY A 182 9.79 2.45 3.43
N GLY A 183 8.65 1.97 2.91
CA GLY A 183 7.47 1.65 3.72
C GLY A 183 7.71 0.55 4.76
N ALA A 184 8.48 -0.49 4.42
CA ALA A 184 8.80 -1.59 5.35
C ALA A 184 9.70 -1.15 6.52
N SER A 185 10.43 -0.03 6.37
CA SER A 185 11.26 0.55 7.41
C SER A 185 10.58 1.64 8.25
N SER A 186 9.29 1.94 7.98
CA SER A 186 8.53 3.05 8.56
C SER A 186 7.81 2.72 9.86
#